data_AF-A0A662FII5-F1
#
_entry.id   AF-A0A662FII5-F1
#
_cell.length_a   1.000
_cell.length_b   1.000
_cell.length_c   1.000
_cell.angle_alpha   90.00
_cell.angle_beta   90.00
_cell.angle_gamma   90.00
#
_symmetry.space_group_name_H-M   'P 1'
#
loop_
_entity.id
_entity.type
_entity.pdbx_description
1 polymer ?
#
loop_
_entity_poly.entity_id
_entity_poly.type
_entity_poly.pdbx_seq_one_letter_code
_entity_poly.pdbx_strand_id
1 'polypeptide(L)'
;MNNKTLDQLITSALEECGLSPKEIAEVSPKIKEYAEFIDAKEDSTFWNFKQKIETLVKKFQEHGLTLEQYLQAALKQPPLFYQSPNTIYNNITQTVQKFQKQELTTKQYLQAALKQPPLFYQSPNTIYNNITQLTKKFQQQGLTTEQYLQAALKRPQLFSQSPETIYNNITQITKKFQKQGLTTEQYLQAALKQPQLFSQSPETIYNNITQLVKKFQEQKLTLEQYLKAALKQPQLFYQSPNTIHNNITQTVQKFQKQELTTKQYLQAALKQPPL
;
A
#
# COMPACT_ATOMS: atom_id res chain seq x y z
N MET A 1 -36.69 33.80 -6.08
CA MET A 1 -35.87 32.68 -6.57
C MET A 1 -35.85 31.65 -5.45
N ASN A 2 -36.16 30.39 -5.74
CA ASN A 2 -36.06 29.33 -4.73
C ASN A 2 -34.57 28.98 -4.59
N ASN A 3 -33.95 29.31 -3.46
CA ASN A 3 -32.57 28.91 -3.19
C ASN A 3 -32.51 27.38 -3.14
N LYS A 4 -31.53 26.79 -3.82
CA LYS A 4 -31.35 25.33 -3.79
C LYS A 4 -31.02 24.88 -2.37
N THR A 5 -31.54 23.72 -1.97
CA THR A 5 -31.08 23.08 -0.73
C THR A 5 -29.64 22.58 -0.90
N LEU A 6 -28.94 22.38 0.22
CA LEU A 6 -27.57 21.84 0.18
C LEU A 6 -27.49 20.49 -0.56
N ASP A 7 -28.47 19.61 -0.34
CA ASP A 7 -28.55 18.31 -1.02
C ASP A 7 -28.78 18.49 -2.53
N GLN A 8 -29.57 19.48 -2.95
CA GLN A 8 -29.76 19.80 -4.38
C GLN A 8 -28.48 20.36 -5.03
N LEU A 9 -27.70 21.15 -4.29
CA LEU A 9 -26.40 21.67 -4.77
C LEU A 9 -25.38 20.55 -4.96
N ILE A 10 -25.27 19.65 -3.98
CA ILE A 10 -24.37 18.50 -4.04
C ILE A 10 -24.74 17.60 -5.22
N THR A 11 -26.02 17.22 -5.34
CA THR A 11 -26.48 16.37 -6.44
C THR A 11 -26.23 17.01 -7.79
N SER A 12 -26.59 18.28 -7.97
CA SER A 12 -26.37 18.99 -9.25
C SER A 12 -24.88 18.99 -9.64
N ALA A 13 -23.99 19.31 -8.70
CA ALA A 13 -22.55 19.39 -8.96
C ALA A 13 -21.91 18.03 -9.29
N LEU A 14 -22.42 16.94 -8.71
CA LEU A 14 -21.96 15.58 -8.99
C LEU A 14 -22.54 15.01 -10.29
N GLU A 15 -23.79 15.35 -10.63
CA GLU A 15 -24.40 15.01 -11.92
C GLU A 15 -23.63 15.65 -13.09
N GLU A 16 -23.16 16.89 -12.93
CA GLU A 16 -22.30 17.54 -13.93
C GLU A 16 -20.98 16.78 -14.20
N CYS A 17 -20.50 16.03 -13.20
CA CYS A 17 -19.33 15.15 -13.32
C CYS A 17 -19.65 13.80 -14.00
N GLY A 18 -20.92 13.55 -14.33
CA GLY A 18 -21.39 12.31 -14.98
C GLY A 18 -21.58 11.13 -14.02
N LEU A 19 -21.72 11.37 -12.72
CA LEU A 19 -21.93 10.30 -11.74
C LEU A 19 -23.36 9.75 -11.81
N SER A 20 -23.48 8.44 -11.61
CA SER A 20 -24.77 7.77 -11.45
C SER A 20 -25.44 8.12 -10.11
N PRO A 21 -26.78 7.96 -9.97
CA PRO A 21 -27.47 8.20 -8.71
C PRO A 21 -26.90 7.40 -7.53
N LYS A 22 -26.40 6.18 -7.78
CA LYS A 22 -25.77 5.34 -6.76
C LYS A 22 -24.44 5.93 -6.27
N GLU A 23 -23.59 6.39 -7.18
CA GLU A 23 -22.30 7.00 -6.84
C GLU A 23 -22.51 8.33 -6.09
N ILE A 24 -23.50 9.13 -6.51
CA ILE A 24 -23.90 10.37 -5.82
C ILE A 24 -24.30 10.07 -4.38
N ALA A 25 -25.13 9.05 -4.16
CA ALA A 25 -25.56 8.66 -2.82
C ALA A 25 -24.38 8.21 -1.92
N GLU A 26 -23.35 7.58 -2.50
CA GLU A 26 -22.18 7.11 -1.76
C GLU A 26 -21.27 8.25 -1.27
N VAL A 27 -21.04 9.26 -2.11
CA VAL A 27 -20.07 10.33 -1.79
C VAL A 27 -20.70 11.57 -1.14
N SER A 28 -22.00 11.79 -1.35
CA SER A 28 -22.75 12.95 -0.85
C SER A 28 -22.57 13.21 0.66
N PRO A 29 -22.65 12.20 1.56
CA PRO A 29 -22.55 12.46 3.00
C PRO A 29 -21.24 13.15 3.41
N LYS A 30 -20.11 12.73 2.83
CA LYS A 30 -18.80 13.31 3.14
C LYS A 30 -18.60 14.69 2.54
N ILE A 31 -19.17 14.93 1.35
CA ILE A 31 -19.15 16.25 0.72
C ILE A 31 -20.02 17.22 1.54
N LYS A 32 -21.19 16.76 2.00
CA LYS A 32 -22.10 17.52 2.85
C LYS A 32 -21.43 17.95 4.16
N GLU A 33 -20.82 17.01 4.88
CA GLU A 33 -20.07 17.29 6.12
C GLU A 33 -19.04 18.39 5.91
N TYR A 34 -18.26 18.32 4.83
CA TYR A 34 -17.24 19.33 4.55
C TYR A 34 -17.84 20.67 4.09
N ALA A 35 -18.90 20.64 3.28
CA ALA A 35 -19.60 21.84 2.82
C ALA A 35 -20.20 22.62 4.00
N GLU A 36 -20.78 21.92 4.98
CA GLU A 36 -21.28 22.51 6.23
C GLU A 36 -20.14 23.08 7.07
N PHE A 37 -19.01 22.35 7.19
CA PHE A 37 -17.84 22.80 7.93
C PHE A 37 -17.26 24.12 7.39
N ILE A 38 -17.26 24.32 6.07
CA ILE A 38 -16.75 25.55 5.44
C ILE A 38 -17.84 26.60 5.18
N ASP A 39 -19.09 26.34 5.57
CA ASP A 39 -20.26 27.19 5.29
C ASP A 39 -20.37 27.55 3.78
N ALA A 40 -20.32 26.52 2.93
CA ALA A 40 -20.30 26.67 1.48
C ALA A 40 -21.58 27.34 0.96
N LYS A 41 -21.43 28.52 0.34
CA LYS A 41 -22.53 29.28 -0.28
C LYS A 41 -22.90 28.73 -1.65
N GLU A 42 -24.14 28.95 -2.08
CA GLU A 42 -24.67 28.50 -3.39
C GLU A 42 -23.85 29.04 -4.58
N ASP A 43 -23.34 30.27 -4.49
CA ASP A 43 -22.52 30.94 -5.50
C ASP A 43 -21.01 30.66 -5.38
N SER A 44 -20.62 29.80 -4.44
CA SER A 44 -19.22 29.47 -4.19
C SER A 44 -18.61 28.61 -5.30
N THR A 45 -17.35 28.87 -5.62
CA THR A 45 -16.53 28.00 -6.50
C THR A 45 -16.25 26.62 -5.90
N PHE A 46 -16.69 26.35 -4.66
CA PHE A 46 -16.68 25.02 -4.07
C PHE A 46 -17.37 24.01 -5.00
N TRP A 47 -18.55 24.36 -5.52
CA TRP A 47 -19.41 23.48 -6.34
C TRP A 47 -18.90 23.19 -7.75
N ASN A 48 -17.83 23.86 -8.21
CA ASN A 48 -17.28 23.71 -9.56
C ASN A 48 -16.49 22.40 -9.74
N PHE A 49 -17.03 21.26 -9.31
CA PHE A 49 -16.33 19.97 -9.28
C PHE A 49 -15.84 19.55 -10.66
N LYS A 50 -16.73 19.58 -11.67
CA LYS A 50 -16.40 19.22 -13.06
C LYS A 50 -15.20 20.02 -13.57
N GLN A 51 -15.26 21.35 -13.46
CA GLN A 51 -14.20 22.24 -13.92
C GLN A 51 -12.87 21.96 -13.21
N LYS A 52 -12.89 21.74 -11.88
CA LYS A 52 -11.68 21.42 -11.11
C LYS A 52 -11.04 20.12 -11.59
N ILE A 53 -11.87 19.08 -11.78
CA ILE A 53 -11.45 17.77 -12.25
C ILE A 53 -10.86 17.86 -13.66
N GLU A 54 -11.58 18.44 -14.61
CA GLU A 54 -11.12 18.58 -16.00
C GLU A 54 -9.82 19.39 -16.11
N THR A 55 -9.70 20.47 -15.32
CA THR A 55 -8.48 21.27 -15.25
C THR A 55 -7.29 20.44 -14.78
N LEU A 56 -7.47 19.63 -13.74
CA LEU A 56 -6.39 18.78 -13.23
C LEU A 56 -6.02 17.67 -14.20
N VAL A 57 -7.00 16.99 -14.78
CA VAL A 57 -6.79 15.92 -15.77
C VAL A 57 -6.02 16.45 -16.96
N LYS A 58 -6.39 17.63 -17.49
CA LYS A 58 -5.68 18.29 -18.58
C LYS A 58 -4.20 18.55 -18.23
N LYS A 59 -3.90 18.97 -17.00
CA LYS A 59 -2.51 19.21 -16.55
C LYS A 59 -1.64 17.94 -16.52
N PHE A 60 -2.26 16.76 -16.39
CA PHE A 60 -1.55 15.48 -16.29
C PHE A 60 -1.84 14.51 -17.45
N GLN A 61 -2.49 14.98 -18.51
CA GLN A 61 -2.89 14.15 -19.66
C GLN A 61 -1.67 13.51 -20.34
N GLU A 62 -0.56 14.25 -20.48
CA GLU A 62 0.69 13.77 -21.08
C GLU A 62 1.39 12.72 -20.21
N HIS A 63 1.04 12.68 -18.92
CA HIS A 63 1.51 11.66 -17.98
C HIS A 63 0.52 10.50 -17.83
N GLY A 64 -0.53 10.46 -18.65
CA GLY A 64 -1.48 9.36 -18.76
C GLY A 64 -2.60 9.36 -17.71
N LEU A 65 -2.87 10.49 -17.04
CA LEU A 65 -4.06 10.63 -16.20
C LEU A 65 -5.29 10.86 -17.09
N THR A 66 -6.32 10.04 -16.90
CA THR A 66 -7.61 10.18 -17.59
C THR A 66 -8.70 10.66 -16.63
N LEU A 67 -9.79 11.20 -17.20
CA LEU A 67 -10.98 11.62 -16.44
C LEU A 67 -11.57 10.44 -15.66
N GLU A 68 -11.76 9.30 -16.31
CA GLU A 68 -12.30 8.08 -15.70
C GLU A 68 -11.47 7.63 -14.49
N GLN A 69 -10.15 7.54 -14.64
CA GLN A 69 -9.25 7.15 -13.55
C GLN A 69 -9.34 8.12 -12.36
N TYR A 70 -9.37 9.43 -12.63
CA TYR A 70 -9.46 10.42 -11.57
C TYR A 70 -10.82 10.38 -10.85
N LEU A 71 -11.92 10.23 -11.58
CA LEU A 71 -13.26 10.06 -11.00
C LEU A 71 -13.33 8.81 -10.11
N GLN A 72 -12.77 7.68 -10.56
CA GLN A 72 -12.69 6.46 -9.74
C GLN A 72 -11.86 6.66 -8.47
N ALA A 73 -10.82 7.49 -8.50
CA ALA A 73 -10.08 7.87 -7.31
C ALA A 73 -10.91 8.81 -6.40
N ALA A 74 -11.68 9.73 -6.97
CA ALA A 74 -12.53 10.67 -6.23
C ALA A 74 -13.72 9.98 -5.54
N LEU A 75 -14.30 8.94 -6.14
CA LEU A 75 -15.32 8.12 -5.49
C LEU A 75 -14.78 7.46 -4.20
N LYS A 76 -13.55 6.95 -4.25
CA LYS A 76 -12.86 6.38 -3.07
C LYS A 76 -12.43 7.44 -2.06
N GLN A 77 -12.21 8.67 -2.51
CA GLN A 77 -11.72 9.78 -1.71
C GLN A 77 -12.42 11.09 -2.09
N PRO A 78 -13.65 11.32 -1.57
CA PRO A 78 -14.49 12.46 -1.94
C PRO A 78 -13.85 13.86 -1.87
N PRO A 79 -12.82 14.13 -1.03
CA PRO A 79 -12.10 15.39 -1.11
C PRO A 79 -11.56 15.76 -2.50
N LEU A 80 -11.30 14.78 -3.36
CA LEU A 80 -10.81 15.03 -4.72
C LEU A 80 -11.81 15.75 -5.64
N PHE A 81 -13.11 15.82 -5.28
CA PHE A 81 -14.09 16.62 -6.02
C PHE A 81 -13.88 18.12 -5.83
N TYR A 82 -13.52 18.55 -4.62
CA TYR A 82 -13.49 19.97 -4.26
C TYR A 82 -12.09 20.54 -4.00
N GLN A 83 -11.07 19.69 -3.87
CA GLN A 83 -9.68 20.14 -3.76
C GLN A 83 -9.25 21.00 -4.94
N SER A 84 -8.41 21.99 -4.66
CA SER A 84 -7.89 22.89 -5.69
C SER A 84 -7.00 22.12 -6.68
N PRO A 85 -7.26 22.19 -8.00
CA PRO A 85 -6.43 21.52 -9.00
C PRO A 85 -4.98 22.03 -8.99
N ASN A 86 -4.75 23.31 -8.66
CA ASN A 86 -3.41 23.85 -8.52
C ASN A 86 -2.68 23.28 -7.30
N THR A 87 -3.39 23.07 -6.18
CA THR A 87 -2.81 22.46 -4.98
C THR A 87 -2.38 21.02 -5.25
N ILE A 88 -3.25 20.22 -5.87
CA ILE A 88 -2.92 18.83 -6.25
C ILE A 88 -1.75 18.79 -7.23
N TYR A 89 -1.79 19.64 -8.27
CA TYR A 89 -0.71 19.74 -9.25
C TYR A 89 0.64 20.08 -8.60
N ASN A 90 0.66 21.09 -7.72
CA ASN A 90 1.86 21.50 -7.00
C ASN A 90 2.36 20.38 -6.07
N ASN A 91 1.47 19.69 -5.36
CA ASN A 91 1.86 18.61 -4.46
C ASN A 91 2.51 17.44 -5.23
N ILE A 92 1.94 17.05 -6.36
CA ILE A 92 2.50 15.97 -7.20
C ILE A 92 3.86 16.39 -7.77
N THR A 93 3.94 17.56 -8.41
CA THR A 93 5.16 18.02 -9.08
C THR A 93 6.31 18.25 -8.11
N GLN A 94 6.05 18.84 -6.94
CA GLN A 94 7.07 19.00 -5.90
C GLN A 94 7.50 17.67 -5.29
N THR A 95 6.59 16.70 -5.13
CA THR A 95 6.96 15.37 -4.65
C THR A 95 7.90 14.69 -5.64
N VAL A 96 7.57 14.71 -6.93
CA VAL A 96 8.43 14.19 -8.01
C VAL A 96 9.79 14.88 -8.00
N GLN A 97 9.83 16.20 -7.91
CA GLN A 97 11.08 16.97 -7.87
C GLN A 97 11.97 16.60 -6.68
N LYS A 98 11.40 16.36 -5.50
CA LYS A 98 12.16 15.94 -4.31
C LYS A 98 12.84 14.58 -4.48
N PHE A 99 12.31 13.71 -5.34
CA PHE A 99 12.86 12.39 -5.64
C PHE A 99 13.51 12.31 -7.04
N GLN A 100 13.84 13.45 -7.66
CA GLN A 100 14.46 13.47 -8.99
C GLN A 100 15.78 12.66 -9.04
N LYS A 101 16.54 12.64 -7.95
CA LYS A 101 17.79 11.85 -7.83
C LYS A 101 17.56 10.34 -7.80
N GLN A 102 16.33 9.91 -7.49
CA GLN A 102 15.90 8.51 -7.51
C GLN A 102 15.03 8.22 -8.74
N GLU A 103 15.07 9.11 -9.74
CA GLU A 103 14.38 8.96 -11.03
C GLU A 103 12.86 8.74 -10.92
N LEU A 104 12.23 9.28 -9.86
CA LEU A 104 10.78 9.28 -9.76
C LEU A 104 10.20 10.11 -10.89
N THR A 105 9.27 9.53 -11.65
CA THR A 105 8.54 10.23 -12.70
C THR A 105 7.12 10.60 -12.26
N THR A 106 6.57 11.66 -12.85
CA THR A 106 5.16 12.04 -12.65
C THR A 106 4.21 10.90 -12.97
N LYS A 107 4.47 10.14 -14.04
CA LYS A 107 3.66 8.97 -14.43
C LYS A 107 3.67 7.90 -13.34
N GLN A 108 4.83 7.52 -12.81
CA GLN A 108 4.93 6.53 -11.73
C GLN A 108 4.19 6.99 -10.46
N TYR A 109 4.38 8.25 -10.06
CA TYR A 109 3.73 8.79 -8.87
C TYR A 109 2.20 8.89 -9.03
N LEU A 110 1.70 9.30 -10.20
CA LEU A 110 0.27 9.30 -10.51
C LEU A 110 -0.34 7.89 -10.44
N GLN A 111 0.34 6.88 -10.99
CA GLN A 111 -0.12 5.49 -10.89
C GLN A 111 -0.17 4.99 -9.44
N ALA A 112 0.75 5.45 -8.59
CA ALA A 112 0.69 5.19 -7.15
C ALA A 112 -0.49 5.93 -6.49
N ALA A 113 -0.74 7.19 -6.85
CA ALA A 113 -1.84 8.00 -6.33
C ALA A 113 -3.22 7.47 -6.74
N LEU A 114 -3.39 6.93 -7.95
CA LEU A 114 -4.63 6.26 -8.36
C LEU A 114 -4.95 5.03 -7.51
N LYS A 115 -3.92 4.32 -7.03
CA LYS A 115 -4.06 3.18 -6.11
C LYS A 115 -4.24 3.62 -4.65
N GLN A 116 -3.69 4.76 -4.27
CA GLN A 116 -3.80 5.36 -2.93
C GLN A 116 -4.18 6.85 -3.07
N PRO A 117 -5.48 7.16 -3.26
CA PRO A 117 -5.96 8.51 -3.59
C PRO A 117 -5.52 9.64 -2.65
N PRO A 118 -5.27 9.43 -1.34
CA PRO A 118 -4.71 10.49 -0.49
C PRO A 118 -3.39 11.10 -1.00
N LEU A 119 -2.61 10.37 -1.82
CA LEU A 119 -1.35 10.86 -2.39
C LEU A 119 -1.53 12.02 -3.39
N PHE A 120 -2.74 12.25 -3.90
CA PHE A 120 -3.02 13.44 -4.73
C PHE A 120 -2.86 14.75 -3.95
N TYR A 121 -3.20 14.77 -2.65
CA TYR A 121 -3.19 16.01 -1.87
C TYR A 121 -2.27 15.96 -0.64
N GLN A 122 -1.58 14.84 -0.40
CA GLN A 122 -0.60 14.77 0.67
C GLN A 122 0.58 15.72 0.40
N SER A 123 1.06 16.38 1.46
CA SER A 123 2.16 17.33 1.37
C SER A 123 3.45 16.67 0.87
N PRO A 124 4.18 17.29 -0.09
CA PRO A 124 5.47 16.81 -0.58
C PRO A 124 6.49 16.59 0.54
N ASN A 125 6.50 17.49 1.54
CA ASN A 125 7.45 17.39 2.65
C ASN A 125 7.13 16.19 3.54
N THR A 126 5.85 15.88 3.77
CA THR A 126 5.47 14.70 4.56
C THR A 126 5.93 13.42 3.88
N ILE A 127 5.70 13.29 2.57
CA ILE A 127 6.11 12.10 1.81
C ILE A 127 7.64 11.95 1.82
N TYR A 128 8.35 13.04 1.53
CA TYR A 128 9.79 13.06 1.54
C TYR A 128 10.37 12.67 2.90
N ASN A 129 9.82 13.23 3.98
CA ASN A 129 10.26 12.95 5.34
C ASN A 129 9.97 11.50 5.75
N ASN A 130 8.79 10.95 5.43
CA ASN A 130 8.45 9.56 5.73
C ASN A 130 9.47 8.58 5.11
N ILE A 131 9.81 8.79 3.83
CA ILE A 131 10.76 7.94 3.11
C ILE A 131 12.20 8.14 3.62
N THR A 132 12.67 9.39 3.69
CA THR A 132 14.07 9.68 4.02
C THR A 132 14.41 9.39 5.46
N GLN A 133 13.51 9.66 6.41
CA GLN A 133 13.75 9.32 7.82
C GLN A 133 13.83 7.81 8.03
N LEU A 134 12.96 7.03 7.38
CA LEU A 134 13.02 5.57 7.47
C LEU A 134 14.33 5.02 6.89
N THR A 135 14.70 5.46 5.69
CA THR A 135 15.92 4.98 5.02
C THR A 135 17.18 5.37 5.80
N LYS A 136 17.19 6.55 6.44
CA LYS A 136 18.24 6.94 7.38
C LYS A 136 18.34 6.00 8.59
N LYS A 137 17.21 5.58 9.18
CA LYS A 137 17.19 4.63 10.31
C LYS A 137 17.77 3.26 9.95
N PHE A 138 17.67 2.85 8.68
CA PHE A 138 18.16 1.55 8.19
C PHE A 138 19.40 1.65 7.28
N GLN A 139 20.07 2.81 7.26
CA GLN A 139 21.20 3.04 6.36
C GLN A 139 22.35 2.06 6.64
N GLN A 140 22.62 1.75 7.91
CA GLN A 140 23.65 0.78 8.30
C GLN A 140 23.31 -0.66 7.90
N GLN A 141 22.03 -0.96 7.64
CA GLN A 141 21.55 -2.24 7.14
C GLN A 141 21.32 -2.22 5.63
N GLY A 142 21.85 -1.21 4.93
CA GLY A 142 21.88 -1.14 3.48
C GLY A 142 20.59 -0.70 2.81
N LEU A 143 19.57 -0.21 3.55
CA LEU A 143 18.35 0.31 2.93
C LEU A 143 18.60 1.69 2.32
N THR A 144 18.50 1.79 1.00
CA THR A 144 18.61 3.07 0.28
C THR A 144 17.24 3.71 0.03
N THR A 145 17.23 5.03 -0.18
CA THR A 145 16.03 5.77 -0.57
C THR A 145 15.43 5.26 -1.88
N GLU A 146 16.26 4.95 -2.86
CA GLU A 146 15.82 4.42 -4.16
C GLU A 146 15.11 3.07 -4.00
N GLN A 147 15.70 2.12 -3.28
CA GLN A 147 15.09 0.81 -3.03
C GLN A 147 13.74 0.92 -2.31
N TYR A 148 13.66 1.75 -1.27
CA TYR A 148 12.42 1.94 -0.54
C TYR A 148 11.36 2.66 -1.39
N LEU A 149 11.76 3.63 -2.21
CA LEU A 149 10.86 4.31 -3.14
C LEU A 149 10.29 3.34 -4.18
N GLN A 150 11.09 2.44 -4.74
CA GLN A 150 10.61 1.39 -5.65
C GLN A 150 9.64 0.44 -4.95
N ALA A 151 9.90 0.10 -3.67
CA ALA A 151 8.95 -0.66 -2.86
C ALA A 151 7.62 0.09 -2.64
N ALA A 152 7.68 1.42 -2.42
CA ALA A 152 6.50 2.27 -2.28
C ALA A 152 5.70 2.41 -3.57
N LEU A 153 6.35 2.47 -4.74
CA LEU A 153 5.64 2.43 -6.03
C LEU A 153 4.87 1.11 -6.25
N LYS A 154 5.43 -0.01 -5.78
CA LYS A 154 4.73 -1.32 -5.78
C LYS A 154 3.61 -1.37 -4.74
N ARG A 155 3.77 -0.71 -3.59
CA ARG A 155 2.80 -0.68 -2.50
C ARG A 155 2.57 0.76 -1.99
N PRO A 156 1.70 1.55 -2.65
CA PRO A 156 1.60 3.00 -2.46
C PRO A 156 1.30 3.50 -1.04
N GLN A 157 0.68 2.69 -0.18
CA GLN A 157 0.53 3.05 1.24
C GLN A 157 1.86 3.39 1.94
N LEU A 158 2.99 2.87 1.45
CA LEU A 158 4.31 3.11 2.04
C LEU A 158 4.78 4.57 1.90
N PHE A 159 4.25 5.34 0.95
CA PHE A 159 4.52 6.78 0.86
C PHE A 159 4.01 7.55 2.08
N SER A 160 2.95 7.06 2.73
CA SER A 160 2.27 7.75 3.83
C SER A 160 2.49 7.10 5.20
N GLN A 161 3.11 5.93 5.26
CA GLN A 161 3.33 5.25 6.54
C GLN A 161 4.36 5.97 7.40
N SER A 162 4.10 5.97 8.71
CA SER A 162 5.03 6.53 9.69
C SER A 162 6.36 5.76 9.66
N PRO A 163 7.50 6.45 9.51
CA PRO A 163 8.82 5.82 9.54
C PRO A 163 9.06 5.09 10.86
N GLU A 164 8.53 5.61 11.96
CA GLU A 164 8.69 5.03 13.29
C GLU A 164 7.91 3.73 13.44
N THR A 165 6.69 3.65 12.90
CA THR A 165 5.90 2.42 12.91
C THR A 165 6.60 1.31 12.14
N ILE A 166 7.10 1.60 10.94
CA ILE A 166 7.82 0.60 10.12
C ILE A 166 9.10 0.16 10.83
N TYR A 167 9.88 1.11 11.34
CA TYR A 167 11.11 0.82 12.08
C TYR A 167 10.85 -0.09 13.28
N ASN A 168 9.85 0.23 14.10
CA ASN A 168 9.49 -0.56 15.27
C ASN A 168 8.99 -1.95 14.88
N ASN A 169 8.21 -2.08 13.80
CA ASN A 169 7.74 -3.37 13.36
C ASN A 169 8.91 -4.28 12.92
N ILE A 170 9.81 -3.74 12.10
CA ILE A 170 10.98 -4.49 11.60
C ILE A 170 11.92 -4.88 12.75
N THR A 171 12.23 -3.96 13.65
CA THR A 171 13.14 -4.25 14.78
C THR A 171 12.54 -5.24 15.77
N GLN A 172 11.24 -5.18 16.03
CA GLN A 172 10.58 -6.17 16.89
C GLN A 172 10.61 -7.57 16.29
N ILE A 173 10.32 -7.71 14.99
CA ILE A 173 10.28 -9.04 14.38
C ILE A 173 11.68 -9.66 14.26
N THR A 174 12.71 -8.86 13.95
CA THR A 174 14.09 -9.35 13.88
C THR A 174 14.61 -9.70 15.27
N LYS A 175 14.25 -8.93 16.30
CA LYS A 175 14.56 -9.27 17.70
C LYS A 175 13.90 -10.58 18.14
N LYS A 176 12.62 -10.81 17.81
CA LYS A 176 11.92 -12.06 18.15
C LYS A 176 12.60 -13.30 17.56
N PHE A 177 13.18 -13.18 16.37
CA PHE A 177 13.83 -14.29 15.66
C PHE A 177 15.37 -14.25 15.67
N GLN A 178 15.98 -13.38 16.47
CA GLN A 178 17.43 -13.18 16.51
C GLN A 178 18.16 -14.49 16.87
N LYS A 179 17.61 -15.26 17.82
CA LYS A 179 18.18 -16.56 18.24
C LYS A 179 18.14 -17.62 17.13
N GLN A 180 17.29 -17.44 16.13
CA GLN A 180 17.18 -18.29 14.95
C GLN A 180 17.94 -17.72 13.74
N GLY A 181 18.77 -16.69 13.96
CA GLY A 181 19.67 -16.13 12.96
C GLY A 181 19.03 -15.12 12.01
N LEU A 182 17.80 -14.65 12.26
CA LEU A 182 17.20 -13.59 11.44
C LEU A 182 17.85 -12.24 11.78
N THR A 183 18.53 -11.65 10.80
CA THR A 183 19.08 -10.29 10.91
C THR A 183 18.13 -9.25 10.30
N THR A 184 18.29 -7.99 10.73
CA THR A 184 17.54 -6.86 10.15
C THR A 184 17.82 -6.68 8.67
N GLU A 185 19.06 -6.81 8.23
CA GLU A 185 19.45 -6.73 6.82
C GLU A 185 18.74 -7.78 5.97
N GLN A 186 18.76 -9.05 6.40
CA GLN A 186 18.05 -10.13 5.69
C GLN A 186 16.55 -9.88 5.59
N TYR A 187 15.92 -9.41 6.68
CA TYR A 187 14.50 -9.09 6.67
C TYR A 187 14.19 -7.91 5.74
N LEU A 188 15.03 -6.87 5.70
CA LEU A 188 14.89 -5.74 4.77
C LEU A 188 14.99 -6.21 3.31
N GLN A 189 15.93 -7.09 2.99
CA GLN A 189 16.03 -7.66 1.63
C GLN A 189 14.79 -8.47 1.25
N ALA A 190 14.23 -9.24 2.19
CA ALA A 190 12.96 -9.92 1.99
C ALA A 190 11.80 -8.92 1.79
N ALA A 191 11.78 -7.81 2.53
CA ALA A 191 10.78 -6.76 2.40
C ALA A 191 10.89 -5.98 1.09
N LEU A 192 12.10 -5.77 0.54
CA LEU A 192 12.27 -5.16 -0.78
C LEU A 192 11.73 -6.05 -1.91
N LYS A 193 11.88 -7.38 -1.77
CA LYS A 193 11.25 -8.36 -2.67
C LYS A 193 9.73 -8.38 -2.52
N GLN A 194 9.25 -8.25 -1.28
CA GLN A 194 7.82 -8.33 -0.93
C GLN A 194 7.40 -7.14 -0.04
N PRO A 195 7.11 -5.97 -0.64
CA PRO A 195 6.94 -4.68 0.08
C PRO A 195 5.90 -4.65 1.20
N GLN A 196 4.97 -5.60 1.24
CA GLN A 196 4.03 -5.68 2.35
C GLN A 196 4.69 -5.91 3.70
N LEU A 197 5.88 -6.54 3.74
CA LEU A 197 6.60 -6.84 4.97
C LEU A 197 7.07 -5.58 5.72
N PHE A 198 7.19 -4.43 5.05
CA PHE A 198 7.41 -3.14 5.72
C PHE A 198 6.25 -2.75 6.64
N SER A 199 5.04 -3.22 6.34
CA SER A 199 3.81 -2.82 7.01
C SER A 199 3.16 -3.90 7.88
N GLN A 200 3.72 -5.11 7.87
CA GLN A 200 3.14 -6.23 8.61
C GLN A 200 3.34 -6.08 10.11
N SER A 201 2.33 -6.50 10.87
CA SER A 201 2.42 -6.55 12.33
C SER A 201 3.46 -7.62 12.75
N PRO A 202 4.39 -7.30 13.66
CA PRO A 202 5.36 -8.27 14.17
C PRO A 202 4.68 -9.49 14.79
N GLU A 203 3.56 -9.27 15.47
CA GLU A 203 2.83 -10.33 16.16
C GLU A 203 2.14 -11.26 15.17
N THR A 204 1.59 -10.73 14.08
CA THR A 204 1.02 -11.55 13.00
C THR A 204 2.08 -12.44 12.35
N ILE A 205 3.25 -11.89 12.01
CA ILE A 205 4.35 -12.68 11.43
C ILE A 205 4.82 -13.76 12.42
N TYR A 206 5.08 -13.36 13.68
CA TYR A 206 5.57 -14.28 14.70
C TYR A 206 4.59 -15.44 14.93
N ASN A 207 3.29 -15.15 15.07
CA ASN A 207 2.27 -16.16 15.28
C ASN A 207 2.10 -17.05 14.06
N ASN A 208 2.12 -16.50 12.85
CA ASN A 208 2.00 -17.32 11.65
C ASN A 208 3.16 -18.32 11.54
N ILE A 209 4.40 -17.85 11.74
CA ILE A 209 5.58 -18.69 11.66
C ILE A 209 5.57 -19.77 12.76
N THR A 210 5.33 -19.38 14.01
CA THR A 210 5.39 -20.31 15.16
C THR A 210 4.27 -21.35 15.12
N GLN A 211 3.04 -20.95 14.77
CA GLN A 211 1.93 -21.89 14.63
C GLN A 211 2.16 -22.89 13.50
N LEU A 212 2.70 -22.44 12.36
CA LEU A 212 2.99 -23.33 11.26
C LEU A 212 4.09 -24.34 11.61
N VAL A 213 5.18 -23.88 12.24
CA VAL A 213 6.24 -24.77 12.70
C VAL A 213 5.72 -25.77 13.72
N LYS A 214 4.84 -25.36 14.64
CA LYS A 214 4.17 -26.26 15.59
C LYS A 214 3.32 -27.32 14.88
N LYS A 215 2.62 -26.99 13.80
CA LYS A 215 1.83 -27.96 13.01
C LYS A 215 2.71 -29.06 12.37
N PHE A 216 3.98 -28.77 12.09
CA PHE A 216 4.91 -29.71 11.49
C PHE A 216 6.03 -30.20 12.44
N GLN A 217 5.79 -30.11 13.75
CA GLN A 217 6.77 -30.50 14.76
C GLN A 217 7.12 -31.99 14.71
N GLU A 218 6.16 -32.86 14.37
CA GLU A 218 6.38 -34.31 14.22
C GLU A 218 7.32 -34.64 13.07
N GLN A 219 7.31 -33.80 12.02
CA GLN A 219 8.23 -33.89 10.88
C GLN A 219 9.57 -33.18 11.16
N LYS A 220 9.78 -32.71 12.40
CA LYS A 220 11.00 -32.04 12.89
C LYS A 220 11.34 -30.74 12.14
N LEU A 221 10.32 -30.04 11.62
CA LEU A 221 10.52 -28.70 11.07
C LEU A 221 10.92 -27.75 12.22
N THR A 222 12.00 -26.98 12.02
CA THR A 222 12.45 -25.99 13.00
C THR A 222 12.18 -24.56 12.54
N LEU A 223 12.13 -23.62 13.50
CA LEU A 223 12.01 -22.19 13.19
C LEU A 223 13.16 -21.70 12.30
N GLU A 224 14.40 -22.14 12.57
CA GLU A 224 15.57 -21.76 11.76
C GLU A 224 15.44 -22.24 10.31
N GLN A 225 15.04 -23.49 10.10
CA GLN A 225 14.81 -24.04 8.75
C GLN A 225 13.73 -23.25 8.02
N TYR A 226 12.61 -22.97 8.70
CA TYR A 226 11.51 -22.23 8.11
C TYR A 226 11.90 -20.78 7.77
N LEU A 227 12.64 -20.09 8.65
CA LEU A 227 13.12 -18.74 8.40
C LEU A 227 14.10 -18.68 7.23
N LYS A 228 15.01 -19.66 7.09
CA LYS A 228 15.89 -19.76 5.92
C LYS A 228 15.08 -19.92 4.63
N ALA A 229 14.00 -20.70 4.66
CA ALA A 229 13.08 -20.80 3.52
C ALA A 229 12.33 -19.48 3.27
N ALA A 230 11.86 -18.80 4.31
CA ALA A 230 11.17 -17.53 4.19
C ALA A 230 12.05 -16.39 3.65
N LEU A 231 13.36 -16.39 3.93
CA LEU A 231 14.29 -15.44 3.32
C LEU A 231 14.47 -15.68 1.81
N LYS A 232 14.33 -16.92 1.35
CA LYS A 232 14.30 -17.25 -0.09
C LYS A 232 12.95 -16.94 -0.73
N GLN A 233 11.87 -17.19 0.02
CA GLN A 233 10.47 -17.03 -0.39
C GLN A 233 9.71 -16.13 0.60
N PRO A 234 9.82 -14.79 0.49
CA PRO A 234 9.32 -13.83 1.48
C PRO A 234 7.82 -13.91 1.79
N GLN A 235 7.02 -14.53 0.92
CA GLN A 235 5.61 -14.79 1.19
C GLN A 235 5.37 -15.65 2.44
N LEU A 236 6.33 -16.50 2.79
CA LEU A 236 6.26 -17.39 3.95
C LEU A 236 6.29 -16.65 5.29
N PHE A 237 6.68 -15.37 5.32
CA PHE A 237 6.62 -14.54 6.52
C PHE A 237 5.19 -14.16 6.92
N TYR A 238 4.25 -14.05 5.97
CA TYR A 238 2.89 -13.54 6.26
C TYR A 238 1.76 -14.47 5.85
N GLN A 239 2.02 -15.50 5.04
CA GLN A 239 0.98 -16.46 4.67
C GLN A 239 0.36 -17.12 5.91
N SER A 240 -0.94 -17.36 5.84
CA SER A 240 -1.68 -18.02 6.93
C SER A 240 -1.15 -19.44 7.15
N PRO A 241 -0.94 -19.87 8.41
CA PRO A 241 -0.49 -21.22 8.74
C PRO A 241 -1.41 -22.29 8.16
N ASN A 242 -2.71 -22.06 8.19
CA ASN A 242 -3.70 -23.01 7.69
C ASN A 242 -3.63 -23.14 6.17
N THR A 243 -3.40 -22.03 5.44
CA THR A 243 -3.22 -22.07 3.99
C THR A 243 -2.01 -22.92 3.61
N ILE A 244 -0.86 -22.68 4.23
CA ILE A 244 0.36 -23.46 3.93
C ILE A 244 0.16 -24.93 4.31
N HIS A 245 -0.35 -25.18 5.52
CA HIS A 245 -0.62 -26.54 5.98
C HIS A 245 -1.55 -27.30 5.03
N ASN A 246 -2.67 -26.69 4.62
CA ASN A 246 -3.64 -27.33 3.73
C ASN A 246 -3.04 -27.60 2.35
N ASN A 247 -2.28 -26.65 1.79
CA ASN A 247 -1.61 -26.85 0.50
C ASN A 247 -0.62 -28.03 0.55
N ILE A 248 0.16 -28.14 1.63
CA ILE A 248 1.09 -29.26 1.82
C ILE A 248 0.33 -30.58 1.95
N THR A 249 -0.68 -30.63 2.83
CA THR A 249 -1.46 -31.85 3.09
C THR A 249 -2.19 -32.32 1.84
N GLN A 250 -2.83 -31.41 1.09
CA GLN A 250 -3.50 -31.75 -0.17
C GLN A 250 -2.52 -32.25 -1.23
N THR A 251 -1.31 -31.65 -1.30
CA THR A 251 -0.27 -32.12 -2.22
C THR A 251 0.19 -33.53 -1.85
N VAL A 252 0.49 -33.77 -0.58
CA VAL A 252 0.88 -35.10 -0.08
C VAL A 252 -0.21 -36.14 -0.35
N GLN A 253 -1.48 -35.81 -0.09
CA GLN A 253 -2.63 -36.68 -0.41
C GLN A 253 -2.73 -36.99 -1.90
N LYS A 254 -2.56 -35.98 -2.76
CA LYS A 254 -2.59 -36.16 -4.22
C LYS A 254 -1.51 -37.13 -4.70
N PHE A 255 -0.35 -37.13 -4.05
CA PHE A 255 0.80 -37.98 -4.40
C PHE A 255 0.97 -39.20 -3.47
N GLN A 256 -0.07 -39.58 -2.73
CA GLN A 256 0.00 -40.68 -1.77
C GLN A 256 0.28 -42.03 -2.47
N LYS A 257 -0.23 -42.23 -3.69
CA LYS A 257 0.06 -43.44 -4.50
C LYS A 257 1.53 -43.55 -4.91
N GLN A 258 2.27 -42.43 -4.89
CA GLN A 258 3.71 -42.38 -5.13
C GLN A 258 4.51 -42.39 -3.81
N GLU A 259 3.86 -42.76 -2.70
CA GLU A 259 4.46 -42.88 -1.36
C GLU A 259 5.11 -41.58 -0.85
N LEU A 260 4.69 -40.43 -1.38
CA LEU A 260 5.17 -39.13 -0.90
C LEU A 260 4.66 -38.90 0.52
N THR A 261 5.59 -38.67 1.45
CA THR A 261 5.28 -38.32 2.84
C THR A 261 5.44 -36.81 3.07
N THR A 262 4.73 -36.28 4.08
CA THR A 262 4.90 -34.88 4.52
C THR A 262 6.35 -34.54 4.85
N LYS A 263 7.10 -35.47 5.47
CA LYS A 263 8.51 -35.27 5.80
C LYS A 263 9.37 -35.14 4.53
N GLN A 264 9.18 -36.00 3.54
CA GLN A 264 9.90 -35.91 2.26
C GLN A 264 9.54 -34.62 1.53
N TYR A 265 8.26 -34.24 1.50
CA TYR A 265 7.82 -32.98 0.89
C TYR A 265 8.51 -31.78 1.55
N LEU A 266 8.49 -31.68 2.89
CA LEU A 266 9.12 -30.59 3.62
C LEU A 266 10.64 -30.54 3.37
N GLN A 267 11.32 -31.69 3.40
CA GLN A 267 12.75 -31.76 3.10
C GLN A 267 13.08 -31.27 1.69
N ALA A 268 12.24 -31.58 0.70
CA ALA A 268 12.40 -31.09 -0.66
C ALA A 268 12.11 -29.59 -0.76
N ALA A 269 11.00 -29.11 -0.19
CA ALA A 269 10.59 -27.71 -0.23
C ALA A 269 11.61 -26.78 0.43
N LEU A 270 12.22 -27.18 1.55
CA LEU A 270 13.25 -26.39 2.24
C LEU A 270 14.57 -26.30 1.45
N LYS A 271 14.84 -27.28 0.56
CA LYS A 271 16.04 -27.32 -0.28
C LYS A 271 15.90 -26.52 -1.56
N GLN A 272 14.68 -26.19 -2.00
CA GLN A 272 14.49 -25.54 -3.29
C GLN A 272 15.20 -24.16 -3.36
N PRO A 273 15.86 -23.85 -4.49
CA PRO A 273 16.31 -22.50 -4.77
C PRO A 273 15.10 -21.55 -4.99
N PRO A 274 15.28 -20.22 -4.89
CA PRO A 274 14.24 -19.29 -5.31
C PRO A 274 13.88 -19.54 -6.79
N LEU A 275 12.57 -19.60 -7.07
CA LEU A 275 12.01 -19.66 -8.44
C LEU A 275 12.27 -18.36 -9.20
#